data_AF-A0A2E7BSQ9-F1
#
_entry.id   AF-A0A2E7BSQ9-F1
#
_cell.length_a   1.000
_cell.length_b   1.000
_cell.length_c   1.000
_cell.angle_alpha   90.00
_cell.angle_beta   90.00
_cell.angle_gamma   90.00
#
_symmetry.space_group_name_H-M   'P 1'
#
loop_
_entity.id
_entity.type
_entity.pdbx_description
1 polymer ?
#
loop_
_entity_poly.entity_id
_entity_poly.type
_entity_poly.pdbx_seq_one_letter_code
_entity_poly.pdbx_strand_id
1 'polypeptide(L)'
;MNALPENVQRLRCIGCQETWNDPGQWICPRCGPRVRMEVDLKPQSSLACAENLAGRPFDMWRYRELLPLPEGAELPSLKVGGSLLSQAPRLAEAIDVEDVFIKDDGRNPSASLKDRASALAVVMAKASGAARINCASDPNQILQVLRLGADDQTC
;
A
#
# COMPACT_ATOMS: atom_id res chain seq x y z
N MET A 1 -2.09 18.47 0.31
CA MET A 1 -2.71 17.85 1.51
C MET A 1 -2.18 18.61 2.72
N ASN A 2 -3.05 19.21 3.54
CA ASN A 2 -2.61 20.13 4.61
C ASN A 2 -2.58 19.48 6.01
N ALA A 3 -2.99 18.21 6.13
CA ALA A 3 -3.03 17.46 7.37
C ALA A 3 -2.85 15.96 7.09
N LEU A 4 -2.47 15.20 8.13
CA LEU A 4 -2.44 13.74 8.07
C LEU A 4 -3.86 13.18 7.86
N PRO A 5 -3.99 12.01 7.19
CA PRO A 5 -5.26 11.30 7.08
C PRO A 5 -5.87 11.01 8.46
N GLU A 6 -7.20 10.97 8.55
CA GLU A 6 -7.90 10.88 9.84
C GLU A 6 -7.53 9.61 10.65
N ASN A 7 -7.29 8.49 9.97
CA ASN A 7 -6.90 7.23 10.60
C ASN A 7 -5.41 7.17 10.98
N VAL A 8 -4.63 8.22 10.67
CA VAL A 8 -3.21 8.33 11.04
C VAL A 8 -3.08 9.21 12.28
N GLN A 9 -2.40 8.70 13.31
CA GLN A 9 -2.12 9.44 14.54
C GLN A 9 -0.87 10.31 14.37
N ARG A 10 0.19 9.76 13.78
CA ARG A 10 1.51 10.41 13.61
C ARG A 10 2.43 9.59 12.70
N LEU A 11 3.51 10.21 12.25
CA LEU A 11 4.65 9.53 11.63
C LEU A 11 5.76 9.36 12.66
N ARG A 12 6.34 8.17 12.79
CA ARG A 12 7.38 7.87 13.78
C ARG A 12 8.65 7.36 13.11
N CYS A 13 9.80 7.94 13.46
CA CYS A 13 11.08 7.47 12.94
C CYS A 13 11.49 6.15 13.63
N ILE A 14 11.80 5.10 12.87
CA ILE A 14 12.25 3.82 13.47
C ILE A 14 13.62 3.93 14.16
N GLY A 15 14.45 4.89 13.72
CA GLY A 15 15.81 5.07 14.24
C GLY A 15 15.84 5.84 15.57
N CYS A 16 15.29 7.06 15.58
CA CYS A 16 15.33 7.92 16.76
C CYS A 16 14.02 7.99 17.56
N GLN A 17 12.96 7.32 17.13
CA GLN A 17 11.63 7.31 17.75
C GLN A 17 10.90 8.68 17.79
N GLU A 18 11.48 9.72 17.20
CA GLU A 18 10.86 11.04 17.08
C GLU A 18 9.57 10.97 16.25
N THR A 19 8.56 11.74 16.66
CA THR A 19 7.24 11.74 16.04
C THR A 19 6.94 13.06 15.32
N TRP A 20 6.27 12.98 14.18
CA TRP A 20 5.99 14.09 13.29
C TRP A 20 4.52 14.04 12.84
N ASN A 21 3.91 15.23 12.69
CA ASN A 21 2.51 15.37 12.29
C ASN A 21 2.35 15.98 10.88
N ASP A 22 3.45 16.21 10.17
CA ASP A 22 3.44 16.74 8.82
C ASP A 22 3.28 15.60 7.79
N PRO A 23 2.23 15.59 6.95
CA PRO A 23 2.01 14.59 5.92
C PRO A 23 3.11 14.53 4.84
N GLY A 24 3.97 15.55 4.73
CA GLY A 24 5.13 15.56 3.84
C GLY A 24 6.39 14.91 4.44
N GLN A 25 6.41 14.61 5.74
CA GLN A 25 7.61 14.23 6.47
C GLN A 25 7.93 12.73 6.38
N TRP A 26 8.11 12.21 5.16
CA TRP A 26 8.45 10.80 4.90
C TRP A 26 9.92 10.45 5.16
N ILE A 27 10.77 11.45 5.41
CA ILE A 27 12.18 11.30 5.78
C ILE A 27 12.38 11.97 7.14
N CYS A 28 13.03 11.31 8.08
CA CYS A 28 13.31 11.91 9.38
C CYS A 28 14.33 13.07 9.25
N PRO A 29 14.03 14.30 9.71
CA PRO A 29 14.98 15.41 9.66
C PRO A 29 16.28 15.17 10.45
N ARG A 30 16.22 14.33 11.49
CA ARG A 30 17.37 14.01 12.34
C ARG A 30 18.24 12.88 11.81
N CYS A 31 17.61 11.80 11.35
CA CYS A 31 18.31 10.58 10.92
C CYS A 31 18.58 10.54 9.41
N GLY A 32 17.90 11.38 8.63
CA GLY A 32 18.02 11.41 7.18
C GLY A 32 17.35 10.23 6.48
N PRO A 33 17.64 10.02 5.18
CA PRO A 33 16.88 9.13 4.30
C PRO A 33 17.17 7.62 4.49
N ARG A 34 18.14 7.26 5.34
CA ARG A 34 18.54 5.86 5.55
C ARG A 34 17.62 5.11 6.50
N VAL A 35 16.77 5.82 7.23
CA VAL A 35 15.79 5.25 8.15
C VAL A 35 14.39 5.39 7.60
N ARG A 36 13.52 4.46 7.97
CA ARG A 36 12.11 4.48 7.57
C ARG A 36 11.27 5.29 8.56
N MET A 37 10.23 5.94 8.04
CA MET A 37 9.13 6.46 8.85
C MET A 37 8.02 5.41 8.92
N GLU A 38 7.59 5.07 10.13
CA GLU A 38 6.38 4.30 10.40
C GLU A 38 5.17 5.22 10.46
N VAL A 39 4.02 4.69 10.03
CA VAL A 39 2.73 5.37 10.15
C VAL A 39 2.01 4.76 11.33
N ASP A 40 1.93 5.48 12.44
CA ASP A 40 1.17 5.04 13.60
C ASP A 40 -0.32 5.32 13.31
N LEU A 41 -1.12 4.26 13.19
CA LEU A 41 -2.56 4.36 12.94
C LEU A 41 -3.33 4.50 14.25
N LYS A 42 -4.47 5.21 14.20
CA LYS A 42 -5.47 5.14 15.27
C LYS A 42 -6.04 3.70 15.32
N PRO A 43 -6.37 3.16 16.50
CA PRO A 43 -6.97 1.84 16.62
C PRO A 43 -8.22 1.71 15.74
N GLN A 44 -8.28 0.67 14.90
CA GLN A 44 -9.39 0.41 13.99
C GLN A 44 -10.22 -0.77 14.49
N SER A 45 -11.28 -0.50 15.26
CA SER A 45 -12.18 -1.55 15.79
C SER A 45 -13.05 -2.19 14.71
N SER A 46 -13.31 -1.49 13.60
CA SER A 46 -14.14 -1.94 12.47
C SER A 46 -13.58 -3.15 11.73
N LEU A 47 -12.31 -3.49 11.91
CA LEU A 47 -11.66 -4.63 11.25
C LEU A 47 -11.51 -5.87 12.15
N ALA A 48 -12.02 -5.81 13.38
CA ALA A 48 -11.90 -6.89 14.34
C ALA A 48 -12.64 -8.18 13.91
N CYS A 49 -13.62 -8.08 13.02
CA CYS A 49 -14.42 -9.21 12.55
C CYS A 49 -14.32 -9.38 11.03
N ALA A 50 -14.05 -10.61 10.59
CA ALA A 50 -13.99 -10.98 9.17
C ALA A 50 -15.30 -10.68 8.41
N GLU A 51 -16.43 -10.69 9.11
CA GLU A 51 -17.76 -10.33 8.59
C GLU A 51 -17.79 -8.91 8.00
N ASN A 52 -17.08 -7.97 8.62
CA ASN A 52 -17.01 -6.57 8.14
C ASN A 52 -16.30 -6.45 6.78
N LEU A 53 -15.57 -7.49 6.37
CA LEU A 53 -14.87 -7.57 5.10
C LEU A 53 -15.57 -8.45 4.06
N ALA A 54 -16.59 -9.24 4.44
CA ALA A 54 -17.17 -10.30 3.60
C ALA A 54 -17.87 -9.76 2.35
N GLY A 55 -18.52 -8.59 2.44
CA GLY A 55 -19.21 -7.95 1.31
C GLY A 55 -18.32 -7.10 0.40
N ARG A 56 -17.02 -6.98 0.71
CA ARG A 56 -16.09 -6.13 -0.03
C ARG A 56 -15.38 -6.92 -1.13
N PRO A 57 -15.02 -6.30 -2.28
CA PRO A 57 -14.16 -6.92 -3.26
C PRO A 57 -12.89 -7.51 -2.63
N PHE A 58 -12.45 -8.66 -3.15
CA PHE A 58 -11.24 -9.31 -2.65
C PHE A 58 -9.99 -8.70 -3.28
N ASP A 59 -9.66 -7.48 -2.87
CA ASP A 59 -8.47 -6.74 -3.26
C ASP A 59 -7.85 -6.05 -2.03
N MET A 60 -6.82 -5.21 -2.20
CA MET A 60 -6.20 -4.51 -1.08
C MET A 60 -7.07 -3.38 -0.52
N TRP A 61 -8.01 -2.85 -1.30
CA TRP A 61 -8.83 -1.70 -0.95
C TRP A 61 -9.87 -2.05 0.11
N ARG A 62 -10.22 -3.33 0.25
CA ARG A 62 -11.07 -3.82 1.35
C ARG A 62 -10.53 -3.48 2.74
N TYR A 63 -9.24 -3.17 2.88
CA TYR A 63 -8.59 -2.77 4.14
C TYR A 63 -8.42 -1.25 4.26
N ARG A 64 -9.30 -0.46 3.63
CA ARG A 64 -9.26 1.02 3.57
C ARG A 64 -8.95 1.69 4.92
N GLU A 65 -9.44 1.15 6.02
CA GLU A 65 -9.27 1.67 7.37
C GLU A 65 -7.82 1.51 7.89
N LEU A 66 -7.05 0.57 7.35
CA LEU A 66 -5.60 0.41 7.64
C LEU A 66 -4.70 1.16 6.67
N LEU A 67 -5.26 1.71 5.59
CA LEU A 67 -4.48 2.45 4.60
C LEU A 67 -4.48 3.94 4.99
N PRO A 68 -3.32 4.62 5.02
CA PRO A 68 -3.22 6.02 5.42
C PRO A 68 -3.70 6.94 4.30
N LEU A 69 -4.97 6.83 3.93
CA LEU A 69 -5.62 7.55 2.84
C LEU A 69 -6.56 8.64 3.38
N PRO A 70 -6.56 9.86 2.80
CA PRO A 70 -7.53 10.90 3.14
C PRO A 70 -8.97 10.43 2.94
N GLU A 71 -9.88 10.93 3.76
CA GLU A 71 -11.31 10.72 3.55
C GLU A 71 -11.71 11.17 2.13
N GLY A 72 -12.56 10.38 1.45
CA GLY A 72 -12.98 10.66 0.08
C GLY A 72 -11.92 10.44 -1.00
N ALA A 73 -10.73 9.92 -0.67
CA ALA A 73 -9.73 9.56 -1.68
C ALA A 73 -10.30 8.57 -2.69
N GLU A 74 -10.24 8.94 -3.97
CA GLU A 74 -10.72 8.10 -5.07
C GLU A 74 -9.81 6.88 -5.26
N LEU A 75 -10.43 5.70 -5.22
CA LEU A 75 -9.72 4.43 -5.38
C LEU A 75 -9.76 4.01 -6.85
N PRO A 76 -8.64 3.54 -7.40
CA PRO A 76 -8.60 3.10 -8.79
C PRO A 76 -9.50 1.88 -9.00
N SER A 77 -10.04 1.77 -10.21
CA SER A 77 -10.80 0.59 -10.64
C SER A 77 -9.93 -0.67 -10.71
N LEU A 78 -8.62 -0.47 -10.85
CA LEU A 78 -7.63 -1.51 -10.93
C LEU A 78 -7.60 -2.37 -9.66
N LYS A 79 -7.83 -3.67 -9.84
CA LYS A 79 -7.75 -4.66 -8.76
C LYS A 79 -6.30 -4.97 -8.44
N VAL A 80 -5.84 -4.43 -7.32
CA VAL A 80 -4.50 -4.67 -6.77
C VAL A 80 -4.64 -5.45 -5.47
N GLY A 81 -3.82 -6.48 -5.28
CA GLY A 81 -3.93 -7.37 -4.13
C GLY A 81 -4.97 -8.47 -4.34
N GLY A 82 -5.38 -9.14 -3.25
CA GLY A 82 -6.24 -10.34 -3.36
C GLY A 82 -5.64 -11.51 -4.14
N SER A 83 -4.33 -11.47 -4.39
CA SER A 83 -3.58 -12.48 -5.15
C SER A 83 -3.72 -13.88 -4.59
N LEU A 84 -3.57 -14.86 -5.47
CA LEU A 84 -3.69 -16.28 -5.17
C LEU A 84 -2.75 -16.68 -4.02
N LEU A 85 -3.29 -17.45 -3.08
CA LEU A 85 -2.54 -18.18 -2.07
C LEU A 85 -2.70 -19.67 -2.38
N SER A 86 -1.69 -20.30 -2.96
CA SER A 86 -1.76 -21.72 -3.36
C SER A 86 -0.86 -22.59 -2.48
N GLN A 87 -1.37 -23.75 -2.05
CA GLN A 87 -0.57 -24.74 -1.35
C GLN A 87 0.48 -25.36 -2.29
N ALA A 88 1.67 -25.63 -1.77
CA ALA A 88 2.81 -26.16 -2.52
C ALA A 88 3.35 -27.44 -1.87
N PRO A 89 2.61 -28.56 -1.93
CA PRO A 89 2.95 -29.79 -1.20
C PRO A 89 4.31 -30.38 -1.60
N ARG A 90 4.67 -30.32 -2.89
CA ARG A 90 6.00 -30.76 -3.36
C ARG A 90 7.15 -29.95 -2.77
N LEU A 91 6.92 -28.66 -2.50
CA LEU A 91 7.92 -27.81 -1.88
C LEU A 91 8.00 -28.08 -0.38
N ALA A 92 6.85 -28.30 0.27
CA ALA A 92 6.78 -28.70 1.68
C ALA A 92 7.56 -29.99 1.94
N GLU A 93 7.36 -31.02 1.10
CA GLU A 93 8.12 -32.28 1.13
C GLU A 93 9.61 -32.05 0.92
N ALA A 94 9.99 -31.22 -0.05
CA ALA A 94 11.39 -30.97 -0.39
C ALA A 94 12.18 -30.24 0.73
N ILE A 95 11.51 -29.49 1.61
CA ILE A 95 12.14 -28.73 2.70
C ILE A 95 11.79 -29.26 4.10
N ASP A 96 11.11 -30.41 4.19
CA ASP A 96 10.72 -31.11 5.42
C ASP A 96 9.90 -30.22 6.40
N VAL A 97 8.82 -29.61 5.89
CA VAL A 97 7.84 -28.86 6.70
C VAL A 97 6.42 -29.33 6.42
N GLU A 98 5.51 -29.08 7.37
CA GLU A 98 4.10 -29.51 7.27
C GLU A 98 3.38 -28.88 6.07
N ASP A 99 3.46 -27.55 5.95
CA ASP A 99 2.75 -26.81 4.91
C ASP A 99 3.58 -25.67 4.35
N VAL A 100 3.51 -25.52 3.02
CA VAL A 100 4.04 -24.35 2.31
C VAL A 100 2.93 -23.75 1.47
N PHE A 101 2.78 -22.43 1.55
CA PHE A 101 1.88 -21.66 0.71
C PHE A 101 2.67 -20.63 -0.10
N ILE A 102 2.28 -20.46 -1.36
CA ILE A 102 2.83 -19.45 -2.27
C ILE A 102 1.83 -18.30 -2.36
N LYS A 103 2.26 -17.11 -1.96
CA LYS A 103 1.52 -15.87 -2.17
C LYS A 103 1.96 -15.24 -3.50
N ASP A 104 1.18 -15.49 -4.55
CA ASP A 104 1.54 -15.13 -5.93
C ASP A 104 1.16 -13.70 -6.30
N ASP A 105 1.90 -12.72 -5.76
CA ASP A 105 1.77 -11.31 -6.13
C ASP A 105 2.30 -10.99 -7.55
N GLY A 106 2.82 -11.99 -8.28
CA GLY A 106 3.09 -11.90 -9.71
C GLY A 106 1.82 -11.86 -10.57
N ARG A 107 0.65 -12.06 -9.97
CA ARG A 107 -0.67 -11.89 -10.62
C ARG A 107 -1.28 -10.50 -10.45
N ASN A 108 -0.61 -9.58 -9.77
CA ASN A 108 -1.04 -8.19 -9.79
C ASN A 108 -0.89 -7.59 -11.21
N PRO A 109 -1.56 -6.46 -11.51
CA PRO A 109 -1.64 -5.93 -12.88
C PRO A 109 -0.30 -5.69 -13.59
N SER A 110 0.78 -5.34 -12.91
CA SER A 110 2.13 -5.19 -13.50
C SER A 110 3.01 -6.44 -13.35
N ALA A 111 2.43 -7.54 -12.87
CA ALA A 111 3.12 -8.75 -12.46
C ALA A 111 4.17 -8.52 -11.34
N SER A 112 3.89 -7.60 -10.41
CA SER A 112 4.81 -7.27 -9.33
C SER A 112 4.12 -7.06 -7.98
N LEU A 113 4.78 -7.52 -6.92
CA LEU A 113 4.46 -7.18 -5.52
C LEU A 113 4.36 -5.66 -5.29
N LYS A 114 5.14 -4.88 -6.03
CA LYS A 114 5.21 -3.42 -5.86
C LYS A 114 3.92 -2.71 -6.28
N ASP A 115 3.01 -3.37 -7.01
CA ASP A 115 1.70 -2.79 -7.35
C ASP A 115 0.95 -2.28 -6.12
N ARG A 116 1.02 -2.99 -4.98
CA ARG A 116 0.33 -2.58 -3.75
C ARG A 116 0.82 -1.23 -3.23
N ALA A 117 2.14 -1.10 -3.10
CA ALA A 117 2.75 0.13 -2.60
C ALA A 117 2.58 1.28 -3.60
N SER A 118 2.78 1.01 -4.89
CA SER A 118 2.64 1.99 -5.96
C SER A 118 1.20 2.49 -6.07
N ALA A 119 0.19 1.61 -5.95
CA ALA A 119 -1.21 1.98 -6.01
C ALA A 119 -1.59 2.93 -4.87
N LEU A 120 -1.17 2.60 -3.64
CA LEU A 120 -1.37 3.48 -2.49
C LEU A 120 -0.68 4.84 -2.70
N ALA A 121 0.56 4.85 -3.18
CA ALA A 121 1.31 6.08 -3.43
C ALA A 121 0.66 6.96 -4.50
N VAL A 122 0.13 6.37 -5.57
CA VAL A 122 -0.59 7.08 -6.63
C VAL A 122 -1.86 7.73 -6.09
N VAL A 123 -2.66 6.99 -5.31
CA VAL A 123 -3.88 7.55 -4.68
C VAL A 123 -3.52 8.70 -3.74
N MET A 124 -2.47 8.55 -2.92
CA MET A 124 -1.98 9.61 -2.04
C MET A 124 -1.50 10.85 -2.81
N ALA A 125 -0.81 10.67 -3.93
CA ALA A 125 -0.35 11.75 -4.79
C ALA A 125 -1.54 12.50 -5.42
N LYS A 126 -2.52 11.77 -5.97
CA LYS A 126 -3.77 12.36 -6.50
C LYS A 126 -4.53 13.14 -5.43
N ALA A 127 -4.74 12.54 -4.26
CA ALA A 127 -5.38 13.20 -3.12
C ALA A 127 -4.60 14.41 -2.59
N SER A 128 -3.30 14.50 -2.88
CA SER A 128 -2.47 15.68 -2.57
C SER A 128 -2.60 16.81 -3.59
N GLY A 129 -3.29 16.59 -4.72
CA GLY A 129 -3.37 17.52 -5.84
C GLY A 129 -2.15 17.46 -6.77
N ALA A 130 -1.39 16.38 -6.77
CA ALA A 130 -0.23 16.25 -7.63
C ALA A 130 -0.65 16.10 -9.10
N ALA A 131 -0.23 17.03 -9.96
CA ALA A 131 -0.50 16.96 -11.40
C ALA A 131 0.35 15.92 -12.14
N ARG A 132 1.48 15.49 -11.56
CA ARG A 132 2.42 14.56 -12.17
C ARG A 132 3.04 13.66 -11.12
N ILE A 133 3.27 12.40 -11.48
CA ILE A 133 3.99 11.41 -10.69
C ILE A 133 5.22 11.01 -11.48
N ASN A 134 6.40 11.26 -10.91
CA ASN A 134 7.67 10.91 -11.53
C ASN A 134 8.26 9.70 -10.82
N CYS A 135 8.85 8.79 -11.60
CA CYS A 135 9.57 7.64 -11.07
C CYS A 135 10.98 7.63 -11.65
N ALA A 136 12.00 7.65 -10.79
CA ALA A 136 13.41 7.58 -11.18
C ALA A 136 13.96 6.19 -10.84
N SER A 137 13.44 5.14 -11.48
CA SER A 137 13.81 3.76 -11.18
C SER A 137 13.61 2.80 -12.36
N ASP A 138 13.83 1.51 -12.13
CA ASP A 138 13.79 0.46 -13.14
C ASP A 138 12.43 0.31 -13.86
N PRO A 139 12.41 -0.26 -15.09
CA PRO A 139 11.23 -0.33 -15.95
C PRO A 139 9.96 -0.93 -15.31
N ASN A 140 10.10 -1.89 -14.40
CA ASN A 140 8.96 -2.49 -13.70
C ASN A 140 8.20 -1.46 -12.86
N GLN A 141 8.89 -0.52 -12.20
CA GLN A 141 8.24 0.54 -11.43
C GLN A 141 7.61 1.59 -12.35
N ILE A 142 8.21 1.86 -13.51
CA ILE A 142 7.63 2.75 -14.53
C ILE A 142 6.30 2.18 -15.03
N LEU A 143 6.24 0.89 -15.38
CA LEU A 143 5.01 0.24 -15.84
C LEU A 143 3.88 0.30 -14.79
N GLN A 144 4.24 0.18 -13.51
CA GLN A 144 3.30 0.28 -12.38
C GLN A 144 2.65 1.65 -12.32
N VAL A 145 3.46 2.70 -12.23
CA VAL A 145 2.98 4.09 -12.12
C VAL A 145 2.15 4.47 -13.33
N LEU A 146 2.55 4.05 -14.54
CA LEU A 146 1.78 4.30 -15.76
C LEU A 146 0.40 3.62 -15.72
N ARG A 147 0.33 2.32 -15.38
CA ARG A 147 -0.96 1.61 -15.32
C ARG A 147 -1.88 2.14 -14.24
N LEU A 148 -1.33 2.53 -13.09
CA LEU A 148 -2.09 3.06 -11.96
C LEU A 148 -2.52 4.52 -12.18
N GLY A 149 -1.72 5.30 -12.91
CA GLY A 149 -2.03 6.69 -13.25
C GLY A 149 -2.98 6.83 -14.45
N ALA A 150 -3.00 5.85 -15.35
CA ALA A 150 -3.79 5.88 -16.60
C ALA A 150 -5.30 5.66 -16.40
N ASP A 151 -5.74 5.17 -15.23
CA ASP A 151 -7.17 5.05 -14.89
C ASP A 151 -7.92 6.41 -14.92
N ASP A 152 -7.21 7.55 -15.04
CA ASP A 152 -7.76 8.91 -15.16
C ASP A 152 -7.73 9.51 -16.58
N GLN A 153 -7.33 8.75 -17.59
CA GLN A 153 -7.40 9.19 -19.00
C GLN A 153 -8.47 8.42 -19.78
N THR A 154 -9.74 8.68 -19.47
CA THR A 154 -10.84 8.45 -20.42
C THR A 154 -11.11 9.72 -21.21
N CYS A 155 -10.82 9.67 -22.52
CA CYS A 155 -11.14 10.59 -23.61
C CYS A 155 -10.70 12.06 -23.49
#